data_AF-A0A0J7XJD6-F1
#
_entry.id   AF-A0A0J7XJD6-F1
#
_cell.length_a   1.000
_cell.length_b   1.000
_cell.length_c   1.000
_cell.angle_alpha   90.00
_cell.angle_beta   90.00
_cell.angle_gamma   90.00
#
_symmetry.space_group_name_H-M   'P 1'
#
loop_
_entity.id
_entity.type
_entity.pdbx_description
1 polymer ?
#
loop_
_entity_poly.entity_id
_entity_poly.type
_entity_poly.pdbx_seq_one_letter_code
_entity_poly.pdbx_strand_id
1 'polypeptide(L)' 'RGFKSIPTAYATIKGFEVMRALRKGQARPWCLQPGIRGEVRLVERAFGIGPSALTEAMGMLNHHFAAAA' A
#
# COMPACT_ATOMS: atom_id res chain seq x y z
N ARG A 1 16.51 24.47 11.13
CA ARG A 1 16.00 23.15 11.58
C ARG A 1 14.67 22.92 10.86
N GLY A 2 14.48 21.77 10.22
CA GLY A 2 13.31 21.47 9.38
C GLY A 2 13.64 20.47 8.27
N PHE A 3 12.67 20.16 7.42
CA PHE A 3 12.91 19.33 6.25
C PHE A 3 13.87 20.02 5.27
N LYS A 4 14.79 19.26 4.70
CA LYS A 4 15.81 19.76 3.75
C LYS A 4 15.19 20.23 2.43
N SER A 5 14.05 19.66 2.04
CA SER A 5 13.32 20.00 0.81
C SER A 5 11.84 19.61 0.91
N ILE A 6 11.00 20.18 0.03
CA ILE A 6 9.57 19.84 -0.07
C ILE A 6 9.34 18.35 -0.35
N PRO A 7 10.06 17.69 -1.29
CA PRO A 7 9.91 16.24 -1.50
C PRO A 7 10.15 15.41 -0.24
N THR A 8 11.19 15.75 0.55
CA THR A 8 11.45 15.05 1.82
C THR A 8 10.34 15.29 2.83
N ALA A 9 9.84 16.53 2.95
CA ALA A 9 8.71 16.84 3.83
C ALA A 9 7.48 16.01 3.47
N TYR A 10 7.13 15.96 2.18
CA TYR A 10 5.98 15.24 1.67
C TYR A 10 6.10 13.73 1.94
N ALA A 11 7.25 13.12 1.63
CA ALA A 11 7.49 11.71 1.89
C ALA A 11 7.37 11.37 3.38
N THR A 12 7.92 12.21 4.27
CA THR A 12 7.83 12.00 5.71
C THR A 12 6.40 12.15 6.24
N ILE A 13 5.68 13.21 5.86
CA ILE A 13 4.30 13.44 6.30
C ILE A 13 3.39 12.29 5.82
N LYS A 14 3.48 11.93 4.53
CA LYS A 14 2.74 10.78 3.97
C LYS A 14 3.06 9.48 4.73
N GLY A 15 4.34 9.24 5.04
CA GLY A 15 4.76 8.08 5.83
C GLY A 15 4.08 8.02 7.20
N PHE A 16 4.02 9.14 7.91
CA PHE A 16 3.32 9.21 9.19
C PHE A 16 1.81 8.96 9.07
N GLU A 17 1.17 9.48 8.03
CA GLU A 17 -0.26 9.25 7.80
C GLU A 17 -0.55 7.79 7.51
N VAL A 18 0.25 7.14 6.64
CA VAL A 18 0.12 5.71 6.32
C VAL A 18 0.37 4.86 7.57
N MET A 19 1.45 5.12 8.32
CA MET A 19 1.75 4.41 9.56
C MET A 19 0.64 4.57 10.60
N ARG A 20 0.06 5.78 10.71
CA ARG A 20 -1.05 6.05 11.63
C ARG A 20 -2.33 5.31 11.20
N ALA A 21 -2.65 5.28 9.92
CA ALA A 21 -3.79 4.55 9.39
C ALA A 21 -3.67 3.03 9.62
N LEU A 22 -2.48 2.47 9.44
CA LEU A 22 -2.17 1.07 9.76
C LEU A 22 -2.33 0.80 11.25
N ARG A 23 -1.69 1.62 12.11
CA ARG A 23 -1.76 1.47 13.58
C ARG A 23 -3.19 1.54 14.11
N LYS A 24 -4.05 2.35 13.51
CA LYS A 24 -5.47 2.48 13.89
C LYS A 24 -6.39 1.44 13.23
N GLY A 25 -5.88 0.62 12.32
CA GLY A 25 -6.69 -0.31 11.52
C GLY A 25 -7.58 0.38 10.47
N GLN A 26 -7.44 1.69 10.26
CA GLN A 26 -8.18 2.46 9.26
C GLN A 26 -7.72 2.13 7.82
N ALA A 27 -6.54 1.52 7.69
CA ALA A 27 -6.00 1.05 6.42
C ALA A 27 -6.68 -0.21 5.88
N ARG A 28 -7.44 -0.97 6.71
CA ARG A 28 -8.04 -2.26 6.33
C ARG A 28 -8.86 -2.23 5.04
N PRO A 29 -9.75 -1.23 4.80
CA PRO A 29 -10.53 -1.16 3.56
C PRO A 29 -9.67 -0.99 2.30
N TRP A 30 -8.43 -0.56 2.46
CA TRP A 30 -7.49 -0.29 1.35
C TRP A 30 -6.54 -1.47 1.09
N CYS A 31 -6.58 -2.51 1.89
CA CYS A 31 -5.79 -3.74 1.70
C CYS A 31 -6.54 -4.69 0.76
N LEU A 32 -6.03 -4.88 -0.46
CA LEU A 32 -6.62 -5.83 -1.43
C LEU A 32 -6.39 -7.29 -1.04
N GLN A 33 -5.30 -7.57 -0.33
CA GLN A 33 -4.92 -8.90 0.14
C GLN A 33 -5.04 -8.98 1.66
N PRO A 34 -5.32 -10.17 2.21
CA PRO A 34 -5.39 -10.36 3.65
C PRO A 34 -4.00 -10.30 4.30
N GLY A 35 -3.98 -9.91 5.58
CA GLY A 35 -2.79 -9.92 6.43
C GLY A 35 -1.69 -8.95 6.02
N ILE A 36 -0.46 -9.25 6.45
CA ILE A 36 0.73 -8.38 6.28
C ILE A 36 0.99 -8.06 4.81
N ARG A 37 0.69 -9.00 3.90
CA ARG A 37 0.92 -8.82 2.46
C ARG A 37 0.09 -7.66 1.90
N GLY A 38 -1.16 -7.50 2.33
CA GLY A 38 -2.00 -6.38 1.93
C GLY A 38 -1.53 -5.04 2.47
N GLU A 39 -1.02 -5.02 3.70
CA GLU A 39 -0.46 -3.82 4.33
C GLU A 39 0.83 -3.36 3.63
N VAL A 40 1.75 -4.29 3.33
CA VAL A 40 2.98 -3.99 2.57
C VAL A 40 2.63 -3.43 1.19
N ARG A 41 1.71 -4.09 0.47
CA ARG A 41 1.25 -3.61 -0.84
C ARG A 41 0.61 -2.23 -0.78
N LEU A 42 -0.16 -1.93 0.28
CA LEU A 42 -0.72 -0.61 0.50
C LEU A 42 0.37 0.46 0.63
N VAL A 43 1.42 0.18 1.42
CA VAL A 43 2.56 1.09 1.58
C VAL A 43 3.26 1.29 0.24
N GLU A 44 3.58 0.22 -0.48
CA GLU A 44 4.22 0.29 -1.79
C GLU A 44 3.43 1.16 -2.78
N ARG A 45 2.10 1.03 -2.80
CA ARG A 45 1.20 1.85 -3.62
C ARG A 45 1.19 3.32 -3.20
N ALA A 46 1.16 3.61 -1.90
CA ALA A 46 1.15 4.99 -1.40
C ALA A 46 2.40 5.79 -1.84
N PHE A 47 3.53 5.11 -1.99
CA PHE A 47 4.80 5.68 -2.43
C PHE A 47 5.12 5.48 -3.91
N GLY A 48 4.28 4.76 -4.67
CA GLY A 48 4.48 4.53 -6.10
C GLY A 48 5.68 3.64 -6.42
N ILE A 49 6.09 2.78 -5.49
CA ILE A 49 7.26 1.88 -5.64
C ILE A 49 6.86 0.44 -6.00
N GLY A 50 5.57 0.10 -5.91
CA GLY A 50 5.05 -1.22 -6.22
C GLY A 50 3.91 -1.22 -7.23
N PRO A 51 3.32 -2.40 -7.49
CA PRO A 51 2.26 -2.55 -8.49
C PRO A 51 1.03 -1.71 -8.13
N SER A 52 0.38 -1.18 -9.16
CA SER A 52 -0.90 -0.49 -8.97
C SER A 52 -1.97 -1.43 -8.37
N ALA A 53 -3.01 -0.85 -7.79
CA ALA A 53 -4.16 -1.61 -7.28
C ALA A 53 -4.79 -2.49 -8.38
N LEU A 54 -4.84 -1.99 -9.61
CA LEU A 54 -5.34 -2.73 -10.78
C LEU A 54 -4.45 -3.93 -11.11
N THR A 55 -3.14 -3.73 -11.17
CA THR A 55 -2.16 -4.79 -11.45
C THR A 55 -2.24 -5.90 -10.41
N GLU A 56 -2.36 -5.52 -9.13
CA GLU A 56 -2.49 -6.47 -8.03
C GLU A 56 -3.80 -7.27 -8.10
N ALA A 57 -4.93 -6.59 -8.33
CA ALA A 57 -6.23 -7.24 -8.49
C ALA A 57 -6.23 -8.22 -9.68
N MET A 58 -5.62 -7.83 -10.82
CA MET A 58 -5.51 -8.71 -11.98
C MET A 58 -4.66 -9.95 -11.68
N GLY A 59 -3.57 -9.79 -10.94
CA GLY A 59 -2.76 -10.92 -10.47
C GLY A 59 -3.55 -11.87 -9.57
N MET A 60 -4.37 -11.34 -8.67
CA MET A 60 -5.24 -12.15 -7.81
C MET A 60 -6.28 -12.93 -8.62
N LEU A 61 -6.93 -12.28 -9.59
CA LEU A 61 -7.88 -12.94 -10.49
C LEU A 61 -7.20 -14.07 -11.27
N ASN A 62 -6.02 -13.82 -11.83
CA ASN A 62 -5.28 -14.82 -12.59
C ASN A 62 -4.91 -16.04 -11.72
N HIS A 63 -4.45 -15.82 -10.49
CA HIS A 63 -4.19 -16.90 -9.54
C HIS A 63 -5.45 -17.70 -9.19
N HIS A 64 -6.59 -17.03 -9.02
CA HIS A 64 -7.86 -17.70 -8.74
C HIS A 64 -8.29 -18.60 -9.90
N PHE A 65 -8.21 -18.12 -11.15
CA PHE A 65 -8.54 -18.94 -12.32
C PHE A 65 -7.55 -20.10 -12.51
N ALA A 66 -6.26 -19.86 -12.31
CA ALA A 66 -5.24 -20.91 -12.42
C ALA A 66 -5.40 -22.01 -11.35
N ALA A 67 -5.90 -21.67 -10.15
CA ALA A 67 -6.16 -22.64 -9.10
C ALA A 67 -7.50 -23.39 -9.27
N ALA A 68 -8.39 -22.89 -10.11
CA ALA A 68 -9.70 -23.49 -10.39
C ALA A 68 -9.70 -24.43 -11.62
N ALA A 69 -8.61 -24.46 -12.39
CA ALA A 69 -8.37 -25.33 -13.53
C ALA A 69 -7.62 -26.61 -13.10
#